data_AF-A0A6N8Z2L4-F1
#
_entry.id   AF-A0A6N8Z2L4-F1
#
_cell.length_a   1.000
_cell.length_b   1.000
_cell.length_c   1.000
_cell.angle_alpha   90.00
_cell.angle_beta   90.00
_cell.angle_gamma   90.00
#
_symmetry.space_group_name_H-M   'P 1'
#
loop_
_entity.id
_entity.type
_entity.pdbx_description
1 polymer ?
#
loop_
_entity_poly.entity_id
_entity_poly.type
_entity_poly.pdbx_seq_one_letter_code
_entity_poly.pdbx_strand_id
1 'polypeptide(L)'
;MPSHKLDLHGKTWAEALSEFRDFYNAAVRAHPGGGVLLEVVHGYGSTGQGGRLLTGLRTYLERQSQAGLLSYRTGEAADGNPGHTLVTTLKPLPAAGDDLADGIWEFCAKPQTHRKVMNNFRRHGDPQVRQAIRQLQGGKRLQAVTVGREKGYQAI
;
A
#
# COMPACT_ATOMS: atom_id res chain seq x y z
N MET A 1 -0.39 14.91 -24.80
CA MET A 1 -0.08 13.63 -24.15
C MET A 1 -1.33 13.18 -23.42
N PRO A 2 -1.87 11.96 -23.62
CA PRO A 2 -3.05 11.54 -22.88
C PRO A 2 -2.73 11.58 -21.38
N SER A 3 -3.46 12.40 -20.63
CA SER A 3 -3.32 12.47 -19.18
C SER A 3 -3.88 11.19 -18.59
N HIS A 4 -3.02 10.28 -18.14
CA HIS A 4 -3.45 9.15 -17.32
C HIS A 4 -3.79 9.68 -15.93
N LYS A 5 -4.99 10.26 -15.83
CA LYS A 5 -5.49 10.90 -14.62
C LYS A 5 -6.36 9.93 -13.82
N LEU A 6 -6.11 9.85 -12.52
CA LEU A 6 -6.89 9.10 -11.56
C LEU A 6 -7.46 10.04 -10.51
N ASP A 7 -8.77 10.03 -10.31
CA ASP A 7 -9.44 10.83 -9.29
C ASP A 7 -9.83 9.96 -8.08
N LEU A 8 -9.19 10.24 -6.95
CA LEU A 8 -9.38 9.58 -5.67
C LEU A 8 -10.15 10.46 -4.67
N HIS A 9 -10.60 11.65 -5.08
CA HIS A 9 -11.27 12.58 -4.17
C HIS A 9 -12.51 11.95 -3.52
N GLY A 10 -12.67 12.20 -2.21
CA GLY A 10 -13.81 11.70 -1.44
C GLY A 10 -13.77 10.20 -1.11
N LYS A 11 -12.76 9.45 -1.57
CA LYS A 11 -12.60 8.03 -1.24
C LYS A 11 -11.99 7.84 0.15
N THR A 12 -12.31 6.72 0.78
CA THR A 12 -11.54 6.25 1.94
C THR A 12 -10.13 5.83 1.51
N TRP A 13 -9.20 5.77 2.47
CA TRP A 13 -7.85 5.29 2.19
C TRP A 13 -7.81 3.90 1.55
N ALA A 14 -8.67 2.98 2.01
CA ALA A 14 -8.68 1.60 1.52
C ALA A 14 -9.12 1.52 0.05
N GLU A 15 -10.18 2.25 -0.30
CA GLU A 15 -10.68 2.35 -1.68
C GLU A 15 -9.64 3.00 -2.58
N ALA A 16 -9.10 4.15 -2.15
CA ALA A 16 -8.12 4.91 -2.91
C ALA A 16 -6.85 4.11 -3.18
N LEU A 17 -6.35 3.37 -2.19
CA LEU A 17 -5.16 2.53 -2.34
C LEU A 17 -5.42 1.34 -3.29
N SER A 18 -6.59 0.72 -3.21
CA SER A 18 -6.94 -0.36 -4.14
C SER A 18 -6.98 0.15 -5.57
N GLU A 19 -7.71 1.23 -5.80
CA GLU A 19 -7.91 1.81 -7.13
C GLU A 19 -6.61 2.37 -7.72
N PHE A 20 -5.78 3.02 -6.90
CA PHE A 20 -4.45 3.46 -7.30
C PHE A 20 -3.58 2.30 -7.78
N ARG A 21 -3.54 1.18 -7.04
CA ARG A 21 -2.73 0.01 -7.44
C ARG A 21 -3.22 -0.60 -8.74
N ASP A 22 -4.54 -0.75 -8.90
CA ASP A 22 -5.12 -1.30 -10.12
C ASP A 22 -4.84 -0.42 -11.33
N PHE A 23 -5.03 0.89 -11.18
CA PHE A 23 -4.74 1.89 -12.22
C PHE A 23 -3.26 1.91 -12.59
N TYR A 24 -2.37 1.98 -11.60
CA TYR A 24 -0.93 1.98 -11.79
C TYR A 24 -0.45 0.71 -12.50
N ASN A 25 -0.88 -0.46 -12.02
CA ASN A 25 -0.45 -1.74 -12.59
C ASN A 25 -1.03 -1.98 -13.99
N ALA A 26 -2.21 -1.44 -14.30
CA ALA A 26 -2.73 -1.43 -15.66
C ALA A 26 -1.85 -0.58 -16.59
N ALA A 27 -1.40 0.60 -16.14
CA ALA A 27 -0.49 1.45 -16.91
C ALA A 27 0.86 0.77 -17.17
N VAL A 28 1.44 0.11 -16.15
CA VAL A 28 2.70 -0.64 -16.31
C VAL A 28 2.56 -1.79 -17.32
N ARG A 29 1.44 -2.53 -17.28
CA ARG A 29 1.19 -3.62 -18.25
C ARG A 29 1.00 -3.11 -19.67
N ALA A 30 0.33 -1.97 -19.83
CA ALA A 30 0.15 -1.32 -21.13
C ALA A 30 1.46 -0.74 -21.69
N HIS A 31 2.42 -0.41 -20.81
CA HIS A 31 3.71 0.18 -21.16
C HIS A 31 4.87 -0.55 -20.47
N PRO A 32 5.30 -1.73 -20.98
CA PRO A 32 6.31 -2.57 -20.35
C PRO A 32 7.69 -1.92 -20.18
N GLY A 33 7.96 -0.81 -20.88
CA GLY A 33 9.17 0.00 -20.73
C GLY A 33 9.12 1.01 -19.59
N GLY A 34 8.00 1.12 -18.86
CA GLY A 34 7.79 2.10 -17.81
C GLY A 34 7.73 3.54 -18.32
N GLY A 35 7.94 4.51 -17.43
CA GLY A 35 8.04 5.93 -17.76
C GLY A 35 6.70 6.65 -18.01
N VAL A 36 5.56 5.99 -17.77
CA VAL A 36 4.25 6.62 -17.89
C VAL A 36 4.05 7.56 -16.71
N LEU A 37 3.71 8.82 -17.01
CA LEU A 37 3.34 9.81 -16.02
C LEU A 37 1.84 9.73 -15.73
N LEU A 38 1.50 9.46 -14.48
CA LEU A 38 0.14 9.42 -13.96
C LEU A 38 -0.12 10.68 -13.12
N GLU A 39 -1.29 11.28 -13.28
CA GLU A 39 -1.76 12.36 -12.42
C GLU A 39 -2.77 11.80 -11.42
N VAL A 40 -2.43 11.78 -10.13
CA VAL A 40 -3.31 11.27 -9.07
C VAL A 40 -3.89 12.43 -8.29
N VAL A 41 -5.18 12.71 -8.50
CA VAL A 41 -5.93 13.72 -7.76
C VAL A 41 -6.46 13.09 -6.48
N HIS A 42 -6.07 13.61 -5.33
CA HIS A 42 -6.53 13.11 -4.02
C HIS A 42 -7.20 14.22 -3.19
N GLY A 43 -7.16 15.47 -3.68
CA GLY A 43 -7.75 16.65 -3.05
C GLY A 43 -6.80 17.36 -2.09
N TYR A 44 -7.19 18.57 -1.65
CA TYR A 44 -6.33 19.43 -0.81
C TYR A 44 -6.11 18.90 0.61
N GLY A 45 -6.89 17.90 1.03
CA GLY A 45 -6.86 17.36 2.37
C GLY A 45 -7.34 18.39 3.41
N SER A 46 -8.66 18.60 3.51
CA SER A 46 -9.25 19.28 4.67
C SER A 46 -9.21 18.37 5.91
N THR A 47 -9.33 18.96 7.11
CA THR A 47 -9.34 18.23 8.39
C THR A 47 -10.31 17.04 8.35
N GLY A 48 -9.91 15.88 8.89
CA GLY A 48 -10.74 14.66 8.89
C GLY A 48 -10.26 13.61 7.89
N GLN A 49 -11.14 13.11 7.02
CA GLN A 49 -10.82 12.03 6.07
C GLN A 49 -9.91 12.48 4.92
N GLY A 50 -10.07 13.71 4.42
CA GLY A 50 -9.27 14.25 3.32
C GLY A 50 -7.78 14.33 3.66
N GLY A 51 -7.42 14.84 4.84
CA GLY A 51 -6.03 14.85 5.29
C GLY A 51 -5.43 13.44 5.44
N ARG A 52 -6.24 12.45 5.86
CA ARG A 52 -5.78 11.05 5.97
C ARG A 52 -5.47 10.43 4.62
N LEU A 53 -6.23 10.79 3.57
CA LEU A 53 -5.98 10.31 2.21
C LEU A 53 -4.68 10.90 1.64
N LEU A 54 -4.51 12.22 1.72
CA LEU A 54 -3.29 12.92 1.30
C LEU A 54 -2.04 12.36 1.99
N THR A 55 -2.03 12.31 3.33
CA THR A 55 -0.88 11.81 4.10
C THR A 55 -0.64 10.32 3.84
N GLY A 56 -1.71 9.52 3.77
CA GLY A 56 -1.62 8.09 3.47
C GLY A 56 -0.99 7.83 2.10
N LEU A 57 -1.46 8.53 1.07
CA LEU A 57 -0.98 8.37 -0.29
C LEU A 57 0.49 8.76 -0.41
N ARG A 58 0.89 9.92 0.11
CA ARG A 58 2.29 10.35 0.06
C ARG A 58 3.22 9.42 0.83
N THR A 59 2.80 8.97 2.01
CA THR A 59 3.56 7.98 2.79
C THR A 59 3.74 6.67 2.03
N TYR A 60 2.69 6.22 1.33
CA TYR A 60 2.76 5.03 0.50
C TYR A 60 3.70 5.24 -0.70
N LEU A 61 3.55 6.33 -1.44
CA LEU A 61 4.40 6.65 -2.59
C LEU A 61 5.87 6.75 -2.22
N GLU A 62 6.21 7.36 -1.08
CA GLU A 62 7.57 7.42 -0.58
C GLU A 62 8.18 6.02 -0.38
N ARG A 63 7.46 5.12 0.29
CA ARG A 63 7.91 3.73 0.51
C ARG A 63 8.14 3.00 -0.82
N GLN A 64 7.21 3.13 -1.77
CA GLN A 64 7.35 2.47 -3.08
C GLN A 64 8.45 3.10 -3.95
N SER A 65 8.70 4.40 -3.78
CA SER A 65 9.82 5.09 -4.41
C SER A 65 11.17 4.59 -3.87
N GLN A 66 11.28 4.42 -2.55
CA GLN A 66 12.48 3.84 -1.93
C GLN A 66 12.72 2.39 -2.35
N ALA A 67 11.66 1.62 -2.60
CA ALA A 67 11.72 0.28 -3.16
C ALA A 67 12.08 0.26 -4.68
N GLY A 68 12.21 1.43 -5.31
CA GLY A 68 12.52 1.55 -6.74
C GLY A 68 11.41 1.07 -7.66
N LEU A 69 10.16 1.08 -7.18
CA LEU A 69 9.00 0.66 -7.96
C LEU A 69 8.38 1.81 -8.75
N LEU A 70 8.47 3.04 -8.25
CA LEU A 70 7.97 4.25 -8.90
C LEU A 70 8.87 5.44 -8.56
N SER A 71 8.63 6.59 -9.20
CA SER A 71 9.06 7.89 -8.68
C SER A 71 7.86 8.83 -8.63
N TYR A 72 7.90 9.84 -7.77
CA TYR A 72 6.80 10.78 -7.65
C TYR A 72 7.27 12.20 -7.40
N ARG A 73 6.41 13.16 -7.74
CA ARG A 73 6.57 14.57 -7.43
C ARG A 73 5.24 15.12 -6.93
N THR A 74 5.24 15.78 -5.78
CA THR A 74 4.03 16.40 -5.26
C THR A 74 3.64 17.59 -6.14
N GLY A 75 2.34 17.91 -6.20
CA GLY A 75 1.91 19.05 -7.01
C GLY A 75 2.44 20.38 -6.49
N GLU A 76 2.66 20.56 -5.18
CA GLU A 76 3.32 21.75 -4.64
C GLU A 76 4.70 21.98 -5.28
N ALA A 77 5.43 20.91 -5.55
CA ALA A 77 6.75 20.98 -6.20
C ALA A 77 6.66 21.04 -7.73
N ALA A 78 5.52 20.68 -8.32
CA ALA A 78 5.33 20.64 -9.78
C ALA A 78 4.73 21.95 -10.33
N ASP A 79 3.65 22.42 -9.72
CA ASP A 79 2.84 23.56 -10.19
C ASP A 79 2.21 24.38 -9.03
N GLY A 80 2.52 24.06 -7.77
CA GLY A 80 1.98 24.72 -6.59
C GLY A 80 0.65 24.16 -6.11
N ASN A 81 0.10 23.10 -6.73
CA ASN A 81 -1.19 22.52 -6.35
C ASN A 81 -1.03 21.31 -5.40
N PRO A 82 -1.32 21.41 -4.10
CA PRO A 82 -1.21 20.26 -3.20
C PRO A 82 -2.24 19.15 -3.50
N GLY A 83 -3.31 19.44 -4.24
CA GLY A 83 -4.45 18.54 -4.45
C GLY A 83 -4.20 17.33 -5.36
N HIS A 84 -3.02 17.23 -5.96
CA HIS A 84 -2.64 16.10 -6.80
C HIS A 84 -1.18 15.68 -6.57
N THR A 85 -0.78 14.56 -7.15
CA THR A 85 0.59 14.07 -7.15
C THR A 85 0.88 13.39 -8.48
N LEU A 86 2.04 13.71 -9.06
CA LEU A 86 2.50 13.12 -10.30
C LEU A 86 3.32 11.87 -9.96
N VAL A 87 2.97 10.74 -10.57
CA VAL A 87 3.61 9.44 -10.33
C VAL A 87 4.12 8.88 -11.65
N THR A 88 5.41 8.59 -11.72
CA THR A 88 6.02 7.93 -12.86
C THR A 88 6.13 6.43 -12.58
N THR A 89 5.53 5.61 -13.45
CA THR A 89 5.58 4.15 -13.33
C THR A 89 6.97 3.62 -13.67
N LEU A 90 7.56 2.76 -12.84
CA LEU A 90 8.83 2.07 -13.17
C LEU A 90 8.65 0.55 -13.25
N LYS A 91 8.14 -0.06 -12.17
CA LYS A 91 7.89 -1.50 -12.04
C LYS A 91 6.50 -1.74 -11.48
N PRO A 92 5.89 -2.92 -11.67
CA PRO A 92 4.60 -3.26 -11.07
C PRO A 92 4.63 -3.11 -9.55
N LEU A 93 3.57 -2.55 -8.98
CA LEU A 93 3.33 -2.54 -7.55
C LEU A 93 2.86 -3.92 -7.08
N PRO A 94 3.29 -4.37 -5.89
CA PRO A 94 2.79 -5.59 -5.26
C PRO A 94 1.26 -5.56 -5.11
N ALA A 95 0.63 -6.72 -5.21
CA ALA A 95 -0.83 -6.81 -5.13
C ALA A 95 -1.32 -6.49 -3.71
N ALA A 96 -2.60 -6.20 -3.54
CA ALA A 96 -3.16 -5.87 -2.22
C ALA A 96 -2.93 -6.93 -1.12
N GLY A 97 -2.73 -8.19 -1.51
CA GLY A 97 -2.37 -9.28 -0.60
C GLY A 97 -0.92 -9.21 -0.12
N ASP A 98 -0.01 -8.64 -0.90
CA ASP A 98 1.41 -8.53 -0.57
C ASP A 98 1.65 -7.43 0.48
N ASP A 99 0.96 -6.28 0.41
CA ASP A 99 1.05 -5.24 1.47
C ASP A 99 0.52 -5.75 2.84
N LEU A 100 -0.48 -6.65 2.82
CA LEU A 100 -0.97 -7.30 4.04
C LEU A 100 0.04 -8.31 4.58
N ALA A 101 0.61 -9.13 3.69
CA ALA A 101 1.63 -10.10 4.06
C ALA A 101 2.90 -9.40 4.59
N ASP A 102 3.40 -8.39 3.90
CA ASP A 102 4.56 -7.61 4.33
C ASP A 102 4.28 -6.85 5.62
N GLY A 103 3.09 -6.27 5.77
CA GLY A 103 2.66 -5.64 7.02
C GLY A 103 2.60 -6.63 8.19
N ILE A 104 2.09 -7.85 7.98
CA ILE A 104 2.07 -8.91 8.99
C ILE A 104 3.50 -9.36 9.31
N TRP A 105 4.36 -9.52 8.31
CA TRP A 105 5.76 -9.89 8.48
C TRP A 105 6.51 -8.85 9.32
N GLU A 106 6.39 -7.56 8.99
CA GLU A 106 7.00 -6.45 9.74
C GLU A 106 6.46 -6.39 11.18
N PHE A 107 5.13 -6.52 11.36
CA PHE A 107 4.52 -6.54 12.69
C PHE A 107 4.98 -7.72 13.55
N CYS A 108 5.31 -8.85 12.92
CA CYS A 108 5.84 -10.05 13.56
C CYS A 108 7.37 -10.06 13.64
N ALA A 109 8.07 -8.94 13.40
CA ALA A 109 9.51 -8.83 13.66
C ALA A 109 9.88 -9.19 15.12
N LYS A 110 8.94 -8.99 16.05
CA LYS A 110 8.96 -9.59 17.40
C LYS A 110 7.84 -10.62 17.51
N PRO A 111 7.94 -11.64 18.38
CA PRO A 111 6.86 -12.61 18.57
C PRO A 111 5.53 -11.93 18.93
N GLN A 112 4.51 -12.11 18.08
CA GLN A 112 3.16 -11.59 18.32
C GLN A 112 2.16 -12.74 18.49
N THR A 113 1.19 -12.58 19.39
CA THR A 113 0.11 -13.57 19.53
C THR A 113 -0.84 -13.51 18.34
N HIS A 114 -1.48 -14.64 18.00
CA HIS A 114 -2.49 -14.69 16.93
C HIS A 114 -3.57 -13.62 17.12
N ARG A 115 -4.05 -13.44 18.36
CA ARG A 115 -5.04 -12.40 18.70
C ARG A 115 -4.56 -10.98 18.36
N LYS A 116 -3.30 -10.65 18.63
CA LYS A 116 -2.73 -9.33 18.31
C LYS A 116 -2.64 -9.11 16.81
N VAL A 117 -2.18 -10.12 16.06
CA VAL A 117 -2.11 -10.04 14.59
C VAL A 117 -3.51 -9.85 14.00
N MET A 118 -4.49 -10.68 14.38
CA MET A 118 -5.86 -10.56 13.88
C MET A 118 -6.48 -9.20 14.21
N ASN A 119 -6.30 -8.69 15.43
CA ASN A 119 -6.82 -7.38 15.82
C ASN A 119 -6.16 -6.22 15.07
N ASN A 120 -4.84 -6.26 14.85
CA ASN A 120 -4.11 -5.20 14.18
C ASN A 120 -4.50 -5.09 12.69
N PHE A 121 -4.78 -6.23 12.04
CA PHE A 121 -5.12 -6.29 10.63
C PHE A 121 -6.62 -6.52 10.35
N ARG A 122 -7.48 -6.37 11.38
CA ARG A 122 -8.94 -6.61 11.28
C ARG A 122 -9.64 -5.87 10.13
N ARG A 123 -9.10 -4.72 9.72
CA ARG A 123 -9.63 -3.90 8.61
C ARG A 123 -9.60 -4.62 7.26
N HIS A 124 -8.76 -5.64 7.11
CA HIS A 124 -8.67 -6.49 5.92
C HIS A 124 -9.63 -7.69 6.00
N GLY A 125 -10.27 -7.91 7.15
CA GLY A 125 -11.15 -9.05 7.35
C GLY A 125 -10.39 -10.36 7.61
N ASP A 126 -10.99 -11.19 8.46
CA ASP A 126 -10.40 -12.44 8.94
C ASP A 126 -9.91 -13.40 7.84
N PRO A 127 -10.65 -13.64 6.74
CA PRO A 127 -10.21 -14.56 5.69
C PRO A 127 -8.90 -14.11 5.02
N GLN A 128 -8.76 -12.82 4.76
CA GLN A 128 -7.61 -12.24 4.06
C GLN A 128 -6.37 -12.25 4.94
N VAL A 129 -6.51 -11.91 6.23
CA VAL A 129 -5.41 -11.98 7.21
C VAL A 129 -4.90 -13.42 7.35
N ARG A 130 -5.82 -14.40 7.45
CA ARG A 130 -5.44 -15.82 7.53
C ARG A 130 -4.75 -16.31 6.25
N GLN A 131 -5.19 -15.84 5.08
CA GLN A 131 -4.56 -16.17 3.81
C GLN A 131 -3.14 -15.60 3.72
N ALA A 132 -2.94 -14.34 4.10
CA ALA A 132 -1.63 -13.71 4.12
C ALA A 132 -0.66 -14.41 5.10
N ILE A 133 -1.13 -14.76 6.30
CA ILE A 133 -0.33 -15.58 7.25
C ILE A 133 0.09 -16.90 6.59
N ARG A 134 -0.83 -17.62 5.94
CA ARG A 134 -0.51 -18.88 5.25
C ARG A 134 0.51 -18.69 4.13
N GLN A 135 0.39 -17.62 3.35
CA GLN A 135 1.36 -17.29 2.30
C GLN A 135 2.75 -17.04 2.87
N LEU A 136 2.87 -16.27 3.95
CA LEU A 136 4.15 -16.01 4.62
C LEU A 136 4.77 -17.27 5.23
N GLN A 137 3.94 -18.15 5.79
CA GLN A 137 4.40 -19.45 6.31
C GLN A 137 4.86 -20.38 5.18
N GLY A 138 4.11 -20.45 4.07
CA GLY A 138 4.49 -21.22 2.89
C GLY A 138 5.79 -20.72 2.25
N GLY A 139 6.01 -19.41 2.25
CA GLY A 139 7.23 -18.77 1.79
C GLY A 139 8.39 -18.75 2.79
N LYS A 140 8.27 -19.41 3.95
CA LYS A 140 9.27 -19.42 5.05
C LYS A 140 9.69 -18.03 5.57
N ARG A 141 8.83 -17.03 5.41
CA ARG A 141 9.06 -15.67 5.96
C ARG A 141 8.51 -15.51 7.37
N LEU A 142 7.62 -16.42 7.80
CA LEU A 142 6.96 -16.38 9.10
C LEU A 142 6.87 -17.79 9.68
N GLN A 143 7.21 -17.94 10.96
CA GLN A 143 7.05 -19.19 11.71
C GLN A 143 5.96 -19.06 12.78
N ALA A 144 5.33 -20.19 13.11
CA ALA A 144 4.47 -20.28 14.28
C ALA A 144 5.35 -20.49 15.52
N VAL A 145 5.13 -19.68 16.55
CA VAL A 145 5.83 -19.75 17.84
C VAL A 145 4.82 -19.78 18.98
N THR A 146 5.26 -20.23 20.15
CA THR A 146 4.45 -20.10 21.38
C THR A 146 4.81 -18.78 22.06
N VAL A 147 3.82 -17.91 22.27
CA VAL A 147 4.00 -16.63 22.98
C VAL A 147 3.20 -16.71 24.27
N GLY A 148 3.89 -16.96 25.38
CA GLY A 148 3.25 -17.27 26.66
C GLY A 148 2.53 -18.62 26.61
N ARG A 149 1.19 -18.62 26.69
CA ARG A 149 0.34 -19.81 26.58
C ARG A 149 -0.46 -19.88 25.27
N GLU A 150 -0.27 -18.92 24.37
CA GLU A 150 -1.02 -18.81 23.12
C GLU A 150 -0.14 -19.06 21.89
N LYS A 151 -0.77 -19.50 20.80
CA LYS A 151 -0.13 -19.55 19.49
C LYS A 151 0.15 -18.14 18.99
N GLY A 152 1.36 -17.92 18.50
CA GLY A 152 1.80 -16.67 17.91
C GLY A 152 2.60 -16.89 16.64
N TYR A 153 3.12 -15.78 16.12
CA TYR A 153 3.90 -15.73 14.89
C TYR A 153 5.13 -14.85 15.06
N GLN A 154 6.19 -15.22 14.37
CA GLN A 154 7.43 -14.46 14.31
C GLN A 154 8.00 -14.50 12.89
N ALA A 155 8.50 -13.37 12.40
CA ALA A 155 9.24 -13.28 11.15
C ALA A 155 10.57 -14.04 11.22
N ILE A 156 10.99 -14.60 10.09
CA ILE A 156 12.26 -15.31 9.88
C ILE A 156 13.10 -14.52 8.88
#